data_AF-A0A0V0R4W3-F1
#
_entry.id   AF-A0A0V0R4W3-F1
#
_cell.length_a   1.000
_cell.length_b   1.000
_cell.length_c   1.000
_cell.angle_alpha   90.00
_cell.angle_beta   90.00
_cell.angle_gamma   90.00
#
_symmetry.space_group_name_H-M   'P 1'
#
loop_
_entity.id
_entity.type
_entity.pdbx_description
1 polymer ?
#
loop_
_entity_poly.entity_id
_entity_poly.type
_entity_poly.pdbx_seq_one_letter_code
_entity_poly.pdbx_strand_id
1 'polypeptide(L)'
;MGSAQVKLLRGDYISTFPQPDYKLFKHNTKKWMEQIDDDRYISSLTIPGTHQSLSRQGGYMKVITVAQCQSWSIEDQLNAGIRSFDLRGKCRQNGAQFSAYHGIVDQKMDIKSIFPVFYKFLDENPSEFIVIFIKEEKKGVSDEVLTNMFDTMIQETHREKYWCIQENIPKVKQVRGKIFFIPRWKYATRFRLVRYQDCYNIEPKQKLKEIENFRIQTLQSVDADIGQTLFINYLSGSTYKNWPLTYALKTNKQFYQNCISRGIIMIDFPGEKLIDTIIGLCLQSANCKNESSLFRVYRALKSFKKEQQLA
;
A
#
# COMPACT_ATOMS: atom_id res chain seq x y z
N MET A 1 11.45 -17.41 21.47
CA MET A 1 9.98 -17.45 21.40
C MET A 1 9.45 -16.11 21.88
N GLY A 2 8.95 -15.27 20.98
CA GLY A 2 8.36 -13.96 21.31
C GLY A 2 6.97 -13.90 20.72
N SER A 3 6.00 -14.45 21.45
CA SER A 3 4.59 -14.32 21.10
C SER A 3 4.17 -12.88 21.32
N ALA A 4 3.99 -12.13 20.23
CA ALA A 4 3.08 -10.99 20.24
C ALA A 4 1.66 -11.54 20.48
N GLN A 5 1.37 -11.86 21.74
CA GLN A 5 0.02 -12.11 22.20
C GLN A 5 -0.74 -10.79 22.02
N VAL A 6 -1.56 -10.74 20.98
CA VAL A 6 -2.65 -9.78 20.87
C VAL A 6 -3.53 -10.00 22.11
N LYS A 7 -3.31 -9.21 23.16
CA LYS A 7 -4.14 -9.22 24.37
C LYS A 7 -5.53 -8.68 24.02
N LEU A 8 -6.37 -9.57 23.52
CA LEU A 8 -7.80 -9.40 23.33
C LEU A 8 -8.53 -9.52 24.67
N LEU A 9 -8.26 -8.65 25.66
CA LEU A 9 -9.01 -8.68 26.91
C LEU A 9 -9.14 -7.28 27.53
N ARG A 10 -10.39 -6.94 27.86
CA ARG A 10 -10.94 -5.74 28.52
C ARG A 10 -11.38 -4.62 27.60
N GLY A 11 -12.60 -4.73 27.08
CA GLY A 11 -13.69 -3.74 27.22
C GLY A 11 -13.56 -2.33 26.64
N ASP A 12 -12.34 -1.84 26.46
CA ASP A 12 -11.95 -0.57 25.92
C ASP A 12 -11.39 -0.84 24.53
N TYR A 13 -11.76 0.01 23.57
CA TYR A 13 -11.27 0.01 22.20
C TYR A 13 -9.82 -0.47 22.14
N ILE A 14 -9.49 -1.46 21.31
CA ILE A 14 -8.09 -1.73 20.94
C ILE A 14 -7.63 -0.55 20.07
N SER A 15 -7.41 0.57 20.75
CA SER A 15 -6.62 1.73 20.36
C SER A 15 -5.12 1.43 20.56
N THR A 16 -4.79 0.28 21.16
CA THR A 16 -3.42 -0.13 21.46
C THR A 16 -3.11 -1.48 20.81
N PHE A 17 -3.10 -1.55 19.48
CA PHE A 17 -1.99 -2.31 18.91
C PHE A 17 -0.73 -1.52 19.23
N PRO A 18 0.38 -2.19 19.55
CA PRO A 18 1.62 -1.47 19.79
C PRO A 18 1.92 -0.58 18.58
N GLN A 19 2.39 0.64 18.85
CA GLN A 19 3.10 1.43 17.84
C GLN A 19 4.21 0.56 17.21
N PRO A 20 4.64 0.86 15.97
CA PRO A 20 5.74 0.14 15.36
C PRO A 20 6.94 0.12 16.32
N ASP A 21 7.49 -1.05 16.59
CA ASP A 21 8.77 -1.14 17.29
C ASP A 21 9.88 -0.77 16.32
N TYR A 22 10.24 0.51 16.32
CA TYR A 22 11.24 1.05 15.39
C TYR A 22 12.62 0.37 15.51
N LYS A 23 12.90 -0.35 16.61
CA LYS A 23 14.15 -1.11 16.78
C LYS A 23 14.22 -2.39 15.94
N LEU A 24 13.08 -2.85 15.41
CA LEU A 24 13.02 -4.08 14.59
C LEU A 24 13.39 -3.85 13.13
N PHE A 25 13.44 -2.59 12.68
CA PHE A 25 13.86 -2.25 11.32
C PHE A 25 15.39 -2.23 11.22
N LYS A 26 15.89 -2.77 10.11
CA LYS A 26 17.32 -2.79 9.79
C LYS A 26 17.70 -1.66 8.83
N HIS A 27 16.74 -1.15 8.08
CA HIS A 27 16.92 -0.07 7.13
C HIS A 27 16.41 1.26 7.70
N ASN A 28 16.88 2.38 7.14
CA ASN A 28 16.35 3.71 7.46
C ASN A 28 14.95 3.89 6.85
N THR A 29 13.92 3.45 7.56
CA THR A 29 12.53 3.43 7.07
C THR A 29 11.95 4.79 6.72
N LYS A 30 12.50 5.89 7.24
CA LYS A 30 12.02 7.24 6.91
C LYS A 30 12.58 7.77 5.59
N LYS A 31 13.73 7.27 5.14
CA LYS A 31 14.45 7.79 3.96
C LYS A 31 14.96 6.68 3.03
N TRP A 32 14.28 5.54 2.99
CA TRP A 32 14.81 4.38 2.27
C TRP A 32 14.85 4.58 0.75
N MET A 33 14.06 5.50 0.18
CA MET A 33 14.09 5.78 -1.25
C MET A 33 15.28 6.67 -1.68
N GLU A 34 16.08 7.20 -0.74
CA GLU A 34 17.28 8.00 -1.03
C GLU A 34 18.32 7.25 -1.89
N GLN A 35 18.36 5.92 -1.77
CA GLN A 35 19.30 5.05 -2.48
C GLN A 35 18.80 4.59 -3.85
N ILE A 36 17.58 4.97 -4.24
CA ILE A 36 16.99 4.55 -5.51
C ILE A 36 17.44 5.49 -6.61
N ASP A 37 17.83 4.95 -7.77
CA ASP A 37 18.20 5.74 -8.94
C ASP A 37 17.00 6.53 -9.50
N ASP A 38 17.23 7.81 -9.77
CA ASP A 38 16.31 8.80 -10.31
C ASP A 38 15.69 8.43 -11.66
N ASP A 39 16.39 7.65 -12.47
CA ASP A 39 15.94 7.21 -13.79
C ASP A 39 15.10 5.93 -13.78
N ARG A 40 14.92 5.29 -12.62
CA ARG A 40 14.00 4.17 -12.46
C ARG A 40 12.55 4.62 -12.57
N TYR A 41 11.72 3.82 -13.24
CA TYR A 41 10.28 3.95 -13.12
C TYR A 41 9.81 3.49 -11.74
N ILE A 42 8.82 4.15 -11.14
CA ILE A 42 8.29 3.74 -9.83
C ILE A 42 7.66 2.33 -9.88
N SER A 43 7.15 1.92 -11.05
CA SER A 43 6.63 0.57 -11.32
C SER A 43 7.69 -0.52 -11.33
N SER A 44 8.98 -0.15 -11.41
CA SER A 44 10.08 -1.11 -11.27
C SER A 44 10.40 -1.44 -9.81
N LEU A 45 9.92 -0.64 -8.87
CA LEU A 45 10.21 -0.77 -7.44
C LEU A 45 9.26 -1.75 -6.75
N THR A 46 9.65 -2.23 -5.57
CA THR A 46 8.77 -2.97 -4.67
C THR A 46 8.41 -2.07 -3.49
N ILE A 47 7.17 -1.59 -3.46
CA ILE A 47 6.75 -0.55 -2.52
C ILE A 47 5.78 -1.15 -1.49
N PRO A 48 6.06 -1.04 -0.18
CA PRO A 48 5.10 -1.46 0.83
C PRO A 48 3.96 -0.44 0.91
N GLY A 49 2.73 -0.94 0.85
CA GLY A 49 1.50 -0.17 0.90
C GLY A 49 0.50 -0.73 1.90
N THR A 50 -0.44 0.10 2.34
CA THR A 50 -1.53 -0.31 3.21
C THR A 50 -2.87 -0.26 2.48
N HIS A 51 -3.64 -1.35 2.60
CA HIS A 51 -5.03 -1.39 2.16
C HIS A 51 -5.91 -0.67 3.19
N GLN A 52 -6.90 0.10 2.73
CA GLN A 52 -7.82 0.83 3.61
C GLN A 52 -7.06 1.57 4.73
N SER A 53 -6.09 2.42 4.34
CA SER A 53 -5.02 2.91 5.24
C SER A 53 -5.51 3.65 6.47
N LEU A 54 -6.72 4.22 6.41
CA LEU A 54 -7.37 4.95 7.50
C LEU A 54 -8.31 4.06 8.34
N SER A 55 -8.48 2.79 7.97
CA SER A 55 -9.48 1.92 8.58
C SER A 55 -9.00 1.31 9.89
N ARG A 56 -9.07 2.12 10.96
CA ARG A 56 -8.67 1.77 12.33
C ARG A 56 -9.85 1.45 13.25
N GLN A 57 -11.07 1.69 12.80
CA GLN A 57 -12.31 1.41 13.52
C GLN A 57 -12.91 0.08 13.06
N GLY A 58 -13.11 -0.85 14.01
CA GLY A 58 -13.58 -2.22 13.73
C GLY A 58 -15.08 -2.38 13.47
N GLY A 59 -15.90 -1.40 13.87
CA GLY A 59 -17.38 -1.47 13.81
C GLY A 59 -18.03 -1.46 15.20
N TYR A 60 -19.37 -1.56 15.23
CA TYR A 60 -20.17 -1.37 16.46
C TYR A 60 -20.13 -2.54 17.45
N MET A 61 -19.82 -3.76 16.99
CA MET A 61 -19.75 -4.94 17.85
C MET A 61 -18.34 -5.09 18.41
N LYS A 62 -18.18 -4.90 19.73
CA LYS A 62 -16.90 -4.86 20.45
C LYS A 62 -15.99 -6.10 20.28
N VAL A 63 -16.52 -7.21 19.78
CA VAL A 63 -15.80 -8.49 19.59
C VAL A 63 -15.47 -8.75 18.11
N ILE A 64 -16.06 -7.99 17.19
CA ILE A 64 -16.04 -8.25 15.75
C ILE A 64 -15.46 -7.05 15.00
N THR A 65 -14.18 -7.10 14.65
CA THR A 65 -13.48 -6.02 13.92
C THR A 65 -13.52 -6.22 12.40
N VAL A 66 -14.72 -6.35 11.84
CA VAL A 66 -14.91 -6.63 10.39
C VAL A 66 -14.43 -5.52 9.46
N ALA A 67 -14.34 -4.29 9.96
CA ALA A 67 -13.93 -3.14 9.17
C ALA A 67 -12.50 -2.66 9.46
N GLN A 68 -11.87 -3.09 10.55
CA GLN A 68 -10.52 -2.62 10.87
C GLN A 68 -9.51 -3.35 9.98
N CYS A 69 -8.71 -2.58 9.24
CA CYS A 69 -7.63 -3.09 8.39
C CYS A 69 -6.25 -2.66 8.89
N GLN A 70 -6.20 -1.60 9.70
CA GLN A 70 -4.97 -0.99 10.18
C GLN A 70 -5.06 -0.70 11.67
N SER A 71 -3.88 -0.60 12.30
CA SER A 71 -3.79 -0.20 13.70
C SER A 71 -2.98 1.07 13.91
N TRP A 72 -1.99 1.27 13.05
CA TRP A 72 -1.10 2.42 13.08
C TRP A 72 -1.73 3.66 12.46
N SER A 73 -1.39 4.82 13.01
CA SER A 73 -1.68 6.11 12.38
C SER A 73 -0.97 6.22 11.03
N ILE A 74 -1.34 7.19 10.20
CA ILE A 74 -0.63 7.43 8.94
C ILE A 74 0.82 7.88 9.18
N GLU A 75 1.05 8.67 10.23
CA GLU A 75 2.40 9.06 10.65
C GLU A 75 3.25 7.83 11.02
N ASP A 76 2.69 6.90 11.81
CA ASP A 76 3.37 5.64 12.16
C ASP A 76 3.61 4.77 10.93
N GLN A 77 2.65 4.67 10.00
CA GLN A 77 2.82 3.94 8.74
C GLN A 77 3.97 4.53 7.90
N LEU A 78 4.02 5.87 7.76
CA LEU A 78 5.10 6.57 7.06
C LEU A 78 6.46 6.32 7.73
N ASN A 79 6.52 6.46 9.05
CA ASN A 79 7.73 6.23 9.84
C ASN A 79 8.20 4.76 9.79
N ALA A 80 7.27 3.81 9.64
CA ALA A 80 7.57 2.39 9.43
C ALA A 80 8.03 2.08 8.00
N GLY A 81 7.92 3.02 7.07
CA GLY A 81 8.41 2.89 5.69
C GLY A 81 7.33 2.60 4.64
N ILE A 82 6.04 2.63 5.01
CA ILE A 82 4.92 2.60 4.05
C ILE A 82 5.00 3.83 3.14
N ARG A 83 4.86 3.62 1.84
CA ARG A 83 4.88 4.69 0.82
C ARG A 83 3.71 4.62 -0.14
N SER A 84 2.76 3.72 0.09
CA SER A 84 1.53 3.64 -0.69
C SER A 84 0.30 3.53 0.21
N PHE A 85 -0.71 4.34 -0.05
CA PHE A 85 -1.89 4.45 0.81
C PHE A 85 -3.18 4.32 -0.01
N ASP A 86 -4.08 3.44 0.41
CA ASP A 86 -5.41 3.25 -0.15
C ASP A 86 -6.43 3.98 0.72
N LEU A 87 -6.78 5.21 0.31
CA LEU A 87 -7.71 6.09 1.01
C LEU A 87 -9.11 5.91 0.44
N ARG A 88 -10.02 5.38 1.26
CA ARG A 88 -11.40 5.14 0.84
C ARG A 88 -12.38 5.88 1.71
N GLY A 89 -13.38 6.48 1.07
CA GLY A 89 -14.30 7.37 1.74
C GLY A 89 -15.64 7.46 1.05
N LYS A 90 -16.51 8.27 1.66
CA LYS A 90 -17.81 8.62 1.09
C LYS A 90 -17.90 10.11 0.88
N CYS A 91 -18.23 10.48 -0.35
CA CYS A 91 -18.62 11.82 -0.71
C CYS A 91 -19.94 12.16 0.01
N ARG A 92 -19.90 13.23 0.78
CA ARG A 92 -21.03 13.79 1.53
C ARG A 92 -21.24 15.23 1.09
N GLN A 93 -22.43 15.76 1.41
CA GLN A 93 -22.76 17.18 1.21
C GLN A 93 -22.46 17.64 -0.23
N ASN A 94 -22.88 16.85 -1.24
CA ASN A 94 -22.66 17.13 -2.66
C ASN A 94 -21.19 17.41 -3.06
N GLY A 95 -20.22 16.74 -2.42
CA GLY A 95 -18.79 16.90 -2.74
C GLY A 95 -18.04 17.83 -1.82
N ALA A 96 -18.70 18.48 -0.86
CA ALA A 96 -18.03 19.35 0.10
C ALA A 96 -17.18 18.58 1.13
N GLN A 97 -17.47 17.29 1.34
CA GLN A 97 -16.77 16.47 2.32
C GLN A 97 -16.47 15.07 1.80
N PHE A 98 -15.28 14.55 2.14
CA PHE A 98 -14.88 13.16 1.87
C PHE A 98 -14.47 12.45 3.16
N SER A 99 -15.45 11.88 3.86
CA SER A 99 -15.21 11.17 5.13
C SER A 99 -14.68 9.76 4.88
N ALA A 100 -13.72 9.29 5.66
CA ALA A 100 -13.16 7.95 5.56
C ALA A 100 -14.17 6.86 5.97
N TYR A 101 -14.28 5.81 5.15
CA TYR A 101 -15.21 4.69 5.36
C TYR A 101 -14.61 3.37 4.92
N HIS A 102 -14.97 2.30 5.64
CA HIS A 102 -14.80 0.93 5.18
C HIS A 102 -16.18 0.28 5.02
N GLY A 103 -16.67 0.18 3.78
CA GLY A 103 -18.03 -0.23 3.50
C GLY A 103 -19.05 0.68 4.20
N ILE A 104 -19.79 0.16 5.19
CA ILE A 104 -20.77 0.95 5.96
C ILE A 104 -20.18 1.61 7.21
N VAL A 105 -18.96 1.22 7.62
CA VAL A 105 -18.37 1.67 8.90
C VAL A 105 -17.61 2.97 8.71
N ASP A 106 -18.06 4.00 9.42
CA ASP A 106 -17.43 5.31 9.51
C ASP A 106 -16.14 5.23 10.33
N GLN A 107 -15.03 5.70 9.74
CA GLN A 107 -13.71 5.70 10.36
C GLN A 107 -13.44 6.95 11.20
N LYS A 108 -14.45 7.84 11.34
CA LYS A 108 -14.44 9.02 12.21
C LYS A 108 -13.34 10.03 11.85
N MET A 109 -13.06 10.16 10.55
CA MET A 109 -12.02 11.02 10.02
C MET A 109 -12.41 11.59 8.66
N ASP A 110 -12.04 12.84 8.41
CA ASP A 110 -12.07 13.43 7.07
C ASP A 110 -10.76 13.11 6.33
N ILE A 111 -10.84 12.62 5.11
CA ILE A 111 -9.64 12.30 4.32
C ILE A 111 -8.80 13.55 4.08
N LYS A 112 -9.39 14.72 3.88
CA LYS A 112 -8.63 15.97 3.68
C LYS A 112 -7.71 16.28 4.87
N SER A 113 -8.14 15.93 6.09
CA SER A 113 -7.39 16.23 7.31
C SER A 113 -6.02 15.52 7.39
N ILE A 114 -5.80 14.48 6.58
CA ILE A 114 -4.54 13.71 6.61
C ILE A 114 -3.48 14.22 5.64
N PHE A 115 -3.84 15.03 4.65
CA PHE A 115 -2.89 15.53 3.66
C PHE A 115 -1.73 16.34 4.27
N PRO A 116 -1.93 17.19 5.29
CA PRO A 116 -0.83 17.86 5.97
C PRO A 116 0.23 16.90 6.56
N VAL A 117 -0.16 15.69 6.96
CA VAL A 117 0.78 14.67 7.48
C VAL A 117 1.70 14.18 6.36
N PHE A 118 1.15 13.94 5.16
CA PHE A 118 1.96 13.58 3.99
C PHE A 118 2.87 14.72 3.54
N TYR A 119 2.37 15.95 3.52
CA TYR A 119 3.15 17.12 3.12
C TYR A 119 4.34 17.35 4.05
N LYS A 120 4.09 17.34 5.36
CA LYS A 120 5.16 17.44 6.37
C LYS A 120 6.20 16.34 6.20
N PHE A 121 5.76 15.10 6.00
CA PHE A 121 6.68 13.98 5.79
C PHE A 121 7.56 14.18 4.55
N LEU A 122 6.99 14.65 3.44
CA LEU A 122 7.73 14.90 2.19
C LEU A 122 8.69 16.09 2.31
N ASP A 123 8.33 17.14 3.06
CA ASP A 123 9.23 18.26 3.34
C ASP A 123 10.42 17.83 4.21
N GLU A 124 10.22 16.94 5.19
CA GLU A 124 11.27 16.40 6.06
C GLU A 124 12.14 15.31 5.38
N ASN A 125 11.60 14.67 4.33
CA ASN A 125 12.21 13.55 3.63
C ASN A 125 12.06 13.72 2.11
N PRO A 126 12.71 14.74 1.49
CA PRO A 126 12.51 15.10 0.08
C PRO A 126 13.00 14.04 -0.92
N SER A 127 13.79 13.06 -0.46
CA SER A 127 14.13 11.88 -1.26
C SER A 127 12.93 10.96 -1.51
N GLU A 128 11.95 10.97 -0.62
CA GLU A 128 10.82 10.05 -0.67
C GLU A 128 9.74 10.55 -1.62
N PHE A 129 8.89 9.62 -2.07
CA PHE A 129 7.64 9.94 -2.72
C PHE A 129 6.53 9.04 -2.18
N ILE A 130 5.29 9.44 -2.35
CA ILE A 130 4.13 8.69 -1.88
C ILE A 130 3.22 8.34 -3.05
N VAL A 131 2.61 7.16 -3.03
CA VAL A 131 1.53 6.79 -3.96
C VAL A 131 0.22 6.80 -3.20
N ILE A 132 -0.77 7.56 -3.65
CA ILE A 132 -2.10 7.59 -3.02
C ILE A 132 -3.16 7.11 -4.00
N PHE A 133 -3.91 6.10 -3.58
CA PHE A 133 -5.15 5.69 -4.21
C PHE A 133 -6.30 6.37 -3.49
N ILE A 134 -7.25 6.92 -4.24
CA ILE A 134 -8.49 7.45 -3.67
C ILE A 134 -9.67 6.72 -4.30
N LYS A 135 -10.60 6.24 -3.45
CA LYS A 135 -11.79 5.51 -3.90
C LYS A 135 -13.05 5.91 -3.13
N GLU A 136 -14.11 6.14 -3.89
CA GLU A 136 -15.46 6.29 -3.37
C GLU A 136 -16.08 4.93 -3.01
N GLU A 137 -16.60 4.80 -1.79
CA GLU A 137 -17.26 3.59 -1.26
C GLU A 137 -18.77 3.58 -1.55
N LYS A 138 -19.40 4.73 -1.78
CA LYS A 138 -20.82 4.85 -2.12
C LYS A 138 -21.01 4.71 -3.64
N LYS A 139 -21.86 3.77 -4.05
CA LYS A 139 -22.28 3.65 -5.46
C LYS A 139 -23.09 4.88 -5.91
N GLY A 140 -22.98 5.23 -7.19
CA GLY A 140 -23.83 6.23 -7.85
C GLY A 140 -23.38 7.68 -7.69
N VAL A 141 -22.18 7.95 -7.14
CA VAL A 141 -21.55 9.28 -7.22
C VAL A 141 -20.89 9.41 -8.59
N SER A 142 -21.11 10.53 -9.28
CA SER A 142 -20.54 10.74 -10.62
C SER A 142 -19.04 11.07 -10.56
N ASP A 143 -18.34 10.74 -11.64
CA ASP A 143 -16.91 11.06 -11.81
C ASP A 143 -16.64 12.57 -11.71
N GLU A 144 -17.57 13.41 -12.17
CA GLU A 144 -17.49 14.87 -12.09
C GLU A 144 -17.51 15.36 -10.63
N VAL A 145 -18.43 14.84 -9.81
CA VAL A 145 -18.50 15.19 -8.38
C VAL A 145 -17.23 14.77 -7.66
N LEU A 146 -16.70 13.58 -7.94
CA LEU A 146 -15.46 13.09 -7.34
C LEU A 146 -14.24 13.92 -7.77
N THR A 147 -14.21 14.35 -9.03
CA THR A 147 -13.15 15.22 -9.57
C THR A 147 -13.17 16.58 -8.88
N ASN A 148 -14.33 17.25 -8.85
CA ASN A 148 -14.49 18.55 -8.19
C ASN A 148 -14.17 18.49 -6.69
N MET A 149 -14.61 17.42 -6.02
CA MET A 149 -14.28 17.16 -4.62
C MET A 149 -12.77 17.05 -4.42
N PHE A 150 -12.08 16.23 -5.24
CA PHE A 150 -10.64 16.05 -5.13
C PHE A 150 -9.86 17.34 -5.39
N ASP A 151 -10.15 18.06 -6.48
CA ASP A 151 -9.48 19.32 -6.80
C ASP A 151 -9.69 20.37 -5.69
N THR A 152 -10.89 20.40 -5.08
CA THR A 152 -11.18 21.26 -3.92
C THR A 152 -10.41 20.85 -2.66
N MET A 153 -10.23 19.55 -2.43
CA MET A 153 -9.50 19.07 -1.25
C MET A 153 -8.02 19.45 -1.29
N ILE A 154 -7.39 19.37 -2.47
CA ILE A 154 -5.95 19.58 -2.59
C ILE A 154 -5.57 21.06 -2.70
N GLN A 155 -6.46 21.97 -3.12
CA GLN A 155 -6.16 23.39 -3.34
C GLN A 155 -5.03 23.63 -4.37
N GLU A 156 -5.07 24.74 -5.10
CA GLU A 156 -4.12 24.99 -6.19
C GLU A 156 -2.66 25.06 -5.72
N THR A 157 -2.40 25.71 -4.59
CA THR A 157 -1.05 25.89 -4.04
C THR A 157 -0.38 24.58 -3.60
N HIS A 158 -1.13 23.63 -3.02
CA HIS A 158 -0.55 22.33 -2.68
C HIS A 158 -0.53 21.38 -3.87
N ARG A 159 -1.46 21.52 -4.84
CA ARG A 159 -1.50 20.72 -6.07
C ARG A 159 -0.18 20.76 -6.82
N GLU A 160 0.35 21.95 -7.10
CA GLU A 160 1.61 22.10 -7.85
C GLU A 160 2.84 21.60 -7.08
N LYS A 161 2.90 21.90 -5.77
CA LYS A 161 4.02 21.52 -4.91
C LYS A 161 4.07 20.02 -4.67
N TYR A 162 2.96 19.43 -4.22
CA TYR A 162 2.95 18.09 -3.64
C TYR A 162 2.30 17.03 -4.51
N TRP A 163 1.60 17.34 -5.59
CA TRP A 163 0.89 16.31 -6.36
C TRP A 163 1.49 16.13 -7.76
N CYS A 164 1.75 14.88 -8.11
CA CYS A 164 2.08 14.44 -9.46
C CYS A 164 0.85 13.77 -10.06
N ILE A 165 0.16 14.49 -10.94
CA ILE A 165 -1.08 14.08 -11.59
C ILE A 165 -0.81 13.97 -13.09
N GLN A 166 -0.57 12.75 -13.57
CA GLN A 166 -0.23 12.47 -14.97
C GLN A 166 -0.69 11.07 -15.37
N GLU A 167 -0.83 10.80 -16.67
CA GLU A 167 -1.29 9.50 -17.18
C GLU A 167 -0.23 8.40 -17.10
N ASN A 168 1.02 8.76 -17.39
CA ASN A 168 2.12 7.82 -17.51
C ASN A 168 2.72 7.52 -16.14
N ILE A 169 3.20 6.30 -15.96
CA ILE A 169 3.91 5.94 -14.73
C ILE A 169 5.24 6.71 -14.68
N PRO A 170 5.49 7.53 -13.65
CA PRO A 170 6.64 8.41 -13.60
C PRO A 170 7.94 7.66 -13.27
N LYS A 171 9.05 8.29 -13.63
CA LYS A 171 10.36 8.02 -13.03
C LYS A 171 10.47 8.61 -11.63
N VAL A 172 11.35 8.06 -10.80
CA VAL A 172 11.60 8.48 -9.42
C VAL A 172 11.89 9.99 -9.34
N LYS A 173 12.76 10.52 -10.21
CA LYS A 173 13.07 11.96 -10.25
C LYS A 173 11.88 12.89 -10.43
N GLN A 174 10.80 12.40 -11.04
CA GLN A 174 9.60 13.21 -11.31
C GLN A 174 8.67 13.27 -10.09
N VAL A 175 8.83 12.35 -9.13
CA VAL A 175 7.92 12.22 -7.98
C VAL A 175 8.57 12.45 -6.62
N ARG A 176 9.90 12.57 -6.52
CA ARG A 176 10.55 12.93 -5.25
C ARG A 176 9.93 14.19 -4.64
N GLY A 177 9.65 14.16 -3.35
CA GLY A 177 8.94 15.22 -2.62
C GLY A 177 7.46 15.36 -2.97
N LYS A 178 6.88 14.42 -3.76
CA LYS A 178 5.50 14.48 -4.26
C LYS A 178 4.70 13.21 -3.99
N ILE A 179 3.41 13.34 -4.20
CA ILE A 179 2.38 12.32 -4.14
C ILE A 179 1.98 11.99 -5.58
N PHE A 180 2.27 10.77 -6.02
CA PHE A 180 1.70 10.23 -7.26
C PHE A 180 0.28 9.75 -7.01
N PHE A 181 -0.68 10.36 -7.71
CA PHE A 181 -2.10 10.13 -7.50
C PHE A 181 -2.67 9.07 -8.46
N ILE A 182 -3.39 8.10 -7.91
CA ILE A 182 -4.10 7.07 -8.67
C ILE A 182 -5.61 7.11 -8.31
N PRO A 183 -6.45 7.81 -9.08
CA PRO A 183 -7.91 7.82 -8.88
C PRO A 183 -8.51 6.46 -9.20
N ARG A 184 -9.53 6.07 -8.43
CA ARG A 184 -10.37 4.88 -8.69
C ARG A 184 -11.72 5.26 -9.32
N TRP A 185 -11.75 6.37 -10.04
CA TRP A 185 -12.85 6.90 -10.85
C TRP A 185 -12.29 7.47 -12.17
N LYS A 186 -13.14 7.86 -13.11
CA LYS A 186 -12.64 8.52 -14.34
C LYS A 186 -12.18 9.93 -14.00
N TYR A 187 -10.88 10.12 -13.95
CA TYR A 187 -10.25 11.42 -13.85
C TYR A 187 -9.71 11.83 -15.22
N ALA A 188 -9.38 13.11 -15.42
CA ALA A 188 -8.92 13.65 -16.71
C ALA A 188 -7.79 12.83 -17.37
N THR A 189 -7.04 12.08 -16.57
CA THR A 189 -5.98 11.15 -16.96
C THR A 189 -6.46 9.69 -16.99
N ARG A 190 -6.32 8.99 -18.12
CA ARG A 190 -6.58 7.53 -18.18
C ARG A 190 -5.33 6.73 -17.84
N PHE A 191 -5.28 6.18 -16.63
CA PHE A 191 -4.21 5.26 -16.19
C PHE A 191 -4.34 3.87 -16.84
N ARG A 192 -3.84 3.70 -18.07
CA ARG A 192 -3.92 2.42 -18.81
C ARG A 192 -2.94 1.35 -18.33
N LEU A 193 -1.96 1.75 -17.53
CA LEU A 193 -0.78 0.95 -17.19
C LEU A 193 -0.78 0.47 -15.73
N VAL A 194 -1.95 0.37 -15.07
CA VAL A 194 -2.05 -0.24 -13.74
C VAL A 194 -2.73 -1.61 -13.84
N ARG A 195 -2.16 -2.62 -13.19
CA ARG A 195 -2.71 -3.99 -13.11
C ARG A 195 -2.94 -4.33 -11.64
N TYR A 196 -4.06 -4.99 -11.37
CA TYR A 196 -4.50 -5.28 -10.00
C TYR A 196 -4.73 -6.78 -9.82
N GLN A 197 -4.24 -7.33 -8.70
CA GLN A 197 -4.83 -8.51 -8.08
C GLN A 197 -5.56 -8.04 -6.82
N ASP A 198 -6.89 -8.07 -6.86
CA ASP A 198 -7.78 -7.60 -5.77
C ASP A 198 -8.92 -8.59 -5.50
N CYS A 199 -8.62 -9.90 -5.55
CA CYS A 199 -9.58 -10.96 -5.21
C CYS A 199 -9.79 -10.99 -3.68
N TYR A 200 -10.54 -10.04 -3.13
CA TYR A 200 -10.60 -9.80 -1.67
C TYR A 200 -11.58 -10.72 -0.91
N ASN A 201 -12.53 -11.36 -1.60
CA ASN A 201 -13.65 -12.09 -0.98
C ASN A 201 -13.57 -13.62 -1.14
N ILE A 202 -12.38 -14.17 -1.33
CA ILE A 202 -12.14 -15.62 -1.49
C ILE A 202 -11.40 -16.18 -0.27
N GLU A 203 -11.42 -17.50 -0.09
CA GLU A 203 -10.77 -18.14 1.06
C GLU A 203 -9.23 -17.93 1.02
N PRO A 204 -8.56 -17.79 2.20
CA PRO A 204 -7.14 -17.48 2.26
C PRO A 204 -6.25 -18.37 1.41
N LYS A 205 -6.55 -19.67 1.33
CA LYS A 205 -5.78 -20.62 0.50
C LYS A 205 -5.86 -20.29 -0.99
N GLN A 206 -7.03 -19.86 -1.48
CA GLN A 206 -7.20 -19.46 -2.88
C GLN A 206 -6.53 -18.10 -3.12
N LYS A 207 -6.69 -17.15 -2.19
CA LYS A 207 -6.02 -15.85 -2.26
C LYS A 207 -4.50 -15.96 -2.33
N LEU A 208 -3.90 -16.87 -1.57
CA LEU A 208 -2.46 -17.13 -1.65
C LEU A 208 -2.02 -17.59 -3.05
N LYS A 209 -2.86 -18.34 -3.78
CA LYS A 209 -2.60 -18.69 -5.17
C LYS A 209 -2.67 -17.46 -6.07
N GLU A 210 -3.68 -16.61 -5.91
CA GLU A 210 -3.79 -15.35 -6.68
C GLU A 210 -2.60 -14.42 -6.42
N ILE A 211 -2.19 -14.26 -5.17
CA ILE A 211 -1.00 -13.48 -4.78
C ILE A 211 0.24 -14.02 -5.48
N GLU A 212 0.45 -15.34 -5.48
CA GLU A 212 1.61 -16.01 -6.08
C GLU A 212 1.58 -15.95 -7.61
N ASN A 213 0.43 -16.18 -8.23
CA ASN A 213 0.26 -16.09 -9.68
C ASN A 213 0.54 -14.68 -10.17
N PHE A 214 -0.02 -13.67 -9.48
CA PHE A 214 0.21 -12.28 -9.83
C PHE A 214 1.66 -11.88 -9.64
N ARG A 215 2.31 -12.35 -8.56
CA ARG A 215 3.75 -12.19 -8.34
C ARG A 215 4.57 -12.74 -9.51
N ILE A 216 4.27 -13.93 -10.01
CA ILE A 216 4.92 -14.51 -11.20
C ILE A 216 4.72 -13.62 -12.42
N GLN A 217 3.50 -13.12 -12.67
CA GLN A 217 3.23 -12.19 -13.76
C GLN A 217 4.06 -10.90 -13.65
N THR A 218 4.23 -10.35 -12.44
CA THR A 218 5.05 -9.14 -12.23
C THR A 218 6.51 -9.35 -12.62
N LEU A 219 7.03 -10.57 -12.47
CA LEU A 219 8.41 -10.93 -12.79
C LEU A 219 8.60 -11.28 -14.27
N GLN A 220 7.59 -11.82 -14.93
CA GLN A 220 7.61 -12.15 -16.37
C GLN A 220 7.43 -10.91 -17.25
N SER A 221 6.65 -9.93 -16.79
CA SER A 221 6.39 -8.67 -17.50
C SER A 221 7.58 -7.69 -17.49
N VAL A 222 8.73 -8.07 -16.93
CA VAL A 222 9.95 -7.26 -16.98
C VAL A 222 10.50 -7.18 -18.40
N ASP A 223 10.32 -8.23 -19.22
CA ASP A 223 10.89 -8.30 -20.57
C ASP A 223 10.03 -7.64 -21.66
N ALA A 224 8.75 -7.36 -21.38
CA ALA A 224 7.77 -6.96 -22.40
C ALA A 224 7.35 -5.47 -22.34
N ASP A 225 7.33 -4.89 -21.14
CA ASP A 225 6.95 -3.49 -20.92
C ASP A 225 8.13 -2.80 -20.22
N ILE A 226 8.75 -1.79 -20.86
CA ILE A 226 9.92 -1.01 -20.39
C ILE A 226 9.60 -0.29 -19.06
N GLY A 227 9.49 -1.05 -17.97
CA GLY A 227 9.20 -0.57 -16.63
C GLY A 227 7.91 0.24 -16.47
N GLN A 228 6.99 0.27 -17.43
CA GLN A 228 5.88 1.24 -17.45
C GLN A 228 4.54 0.70 -16.91
N THR A 229 4.42 -0.61 -16.64
CA THR A 229 3.23 -1.18 -16.02
C THR A 229 3.39 -1.27 -14.50
N LEU A 230 2.51 -0.59 -13.75
CA LEU A 230 2.45 -0.63 -12.29
C LEU A 230 1.57 -1.78 -11.81
N PHE A 231 2.16 -2.75 -11.11
CA PHE A 231 1.45 -3.89 -10.55
C PHE A 231 1.06 -3.61 -9.09
N ILE A 232 -0.19 -3.89 -8.74
CA ILE A 232 -0.73 -3.72 -7.39
C ILE A 232 -1.25 -5.07 -6.89
N ASN A 233 -0.57 -5.63 -5.89
CA ASN A 233 -0.91 -6.94 -5.32
C ASN A 233 -1.51 -6.74 -3.92
N TYR A 234 -2.82 -6.95 -3.79
CA TYR A 234 -3.48 -6.91 -2.48
C TYR A 234 -3.30 -8.25 -1.77
N LEU A 235 -2.65 -8.22 -0.60
CA LEU A 235 -2.62 -9.35 0.34
C LEU A 235 -3.87 -9.38 1.23
N SER A 236 -4.57 -8.24 1.31
CA SER A 236 -5.79 -8.06 2.08
C SER A 236 -6.96 -8.88 1.52
N GLY A 237 -7.89 -9.17 2.41
CA GLY A 237 -9.09 -9.94 2.10
C GLY A 237 -9.95 -10.14 3.33
N SER A 238 -11.18 -10.56 3.11
CA SER A 238 -12.12 -10.88 4.17
C SER A 238 -13.13 -11.90 3.67
N THR A 239 -13.43 -12.91 4.48
CA THR A 239 -14.58 -13.82 4.29
C THR A 239 -15.38 -13.88 5.58
N TYR A 240 -16.55 -14.53 5.52
CA TYR A 240 -17.39 -14.76 6.69
C TYR A 240 -16.62 -15.44 7.86
N LYS A 241 -15.65 -16.31 7.55
CA LYS A 241 -14.84 -17.06 8.54
C LYS A 241 -13.51 -16.39 8.87
N ASN A 242 -13.08 -15.39 8.09
CA ASN A 242 -11.77 -14.76 8.21
C ASN A 242 -11.91 -13.25 8.07
N TRP A 243 -11.95 -12.54 9.19
CA TRP A 243 -11.96 -11.08 9.20
C TRP A 243 -10.57 -10.52 8.86
N PRO A 244 -10.43 -9.22 8.52
CA PRO A 244 -9.18 -8.67 8.01
C PRO A 244 -7.93 -9.05 8.84
N LEU A 245 -8.01 -8.98 10.17
CA LEU A 245 -6.88 -9.37 11.04
C LEU A 245 -6.51 -10.85 10.92
N THR A 246 -7.49 -11.76 11.03
CA THR A 246 -7.21 -13.21 10.97
C THR A 246 -6.84 -13.66 9.55
N TYR A 247 -7.31 -12.93 8.55
CA TYR A 247 -6.91 -13.09 7.16
C TYR A 247 -5.44 -12.68 6.96
N ALA A 248 -5.07 -11.47 7.41
CA ALA A 248 -3.73 -10.92 7.31
C ALA A 248 -2.68 -11.79 8.01
N LEU A 249 -2.99 -12.37 9.17
CA LEU A 249 -2.10 -13.31 9.87
C LEU A 249 -1.69 -14.51 9.01
N LYS A 250 -2.53 -14.91 8.04
CA LYS A 250 -2.23 -15.99 7.09
C LYS A 250 -1.48 -15.47 5.87
N THR A 251 -2.01 -14.43 5.21
CA THR A 251 -1.44 -13.93 3.95
C THR A 251 -0.10 -13.23 4.16
N ASN A 252 0.04 -12.39 5.18
CA ASN A 252 1.29 -11.69 5.48
C ASN A 252 2.40 -12.67 5.85
N LYS A 253 2.09 -13.70 6.65
CA LYS A 253 3.06 -14.74 7.03
C LYS A 253 3.57 -15.50 5.81
N GLN A 254 2.67 -15.94 4.93
CA GLN A 254 3.06 -16.69 3.75
C GLN A 254 3.83 -15.82 2.76
N PHE A 255 3.41 -14.57 2.55
CA PHE A 255 4.11 -13.64 1.67
C PHE A 255 5.49 -13.31 2.21
N TYR A 256 5.65 -13.11 3.52
CA TYR A 256 6.95 -12.89 4.16
C TYR A 256 7.95 -14.03 3.85
N GLN A 257 7.52 -15.28 3.91
CA GLN A 257 8.36 -16.44 3.57
C GLN A 257 8.76 -16.45 2.08
N ASN A 258 7.97 -15.82 1.21
CA ASN A 258 8.26 -15.71 -0.22
C ASN A 258 8.18 -14.29 -0.80
N CYS A 259 8.81 -13.34 -0.10
CA CYS A 259 8.72 -11.91 -0.37
C CYS A 259 9.56 -11.52 -1.61
N ILE A 260 9.06 -11.86 -2.79
CA ILE A 260 9.75 -11.65 -4.07
C ILE A 260 8.75 -11.12 -5.10
N SER A 261 8.57 -9.81 -5.21
CA SER A 261 7.59 -9.22 -6.13
C SER A 261 8.05 -7.86 -6.63
N ARG A 262 7.51 -7.40 -7.75
CA ARG A 262 7.61 -6.02 -8.23
C ARG A 262 6.27 -5.30 -8.07
N GLY A 263 6.30 -3.97 -7.93
CA GLY A 263 5.12 -3.12 -7.79
C GLY A 263 4.74 -2.86 -6.33
N ILE A 264 3.49 -2.47 -6.10
CA ILE A 264 2.98 -2.12 -4.77
C ILE A 264 2.35 -3.33 -4.12
N ILE A 265 2.74 -3.61 -2.89
CA ILE A 265 2.17 -4.69 -2.06
C ILE A 265 1.25 -4.04 -1.03
N MET A 266 -0.07 -4.24 -1.18
CA MET A 266 -1.08 -3.65 -0.31
C MET A 266 -1.45 -4.60 0.82
N ILE A 267 -1.22 -4.17 2.06
CA ILE A 267 -1.19 -5.04 3.24
C ILE A 267 -2.20 -4.54 4.30
N ASP A 268 -2.95 -5.47 4.89
CA ASP A 268 -3.67 -5.25 6.16
C ASP A 268 -2.75 -5.58 7.32
N PHE A 269 -2.75 -4.75 8.37
CA PHE A 269 -1.94 -4.94 9.57
C PHE A 269 -0.47 -5.31 9.28
N PRO A 270 0.27 -4.50 8.50
CA PRO A 270 1.65 -4.83 8.17
C PRO A 270 2.50 -4.85 9.45
N GLY A 271 3.35 -5.86 9.59
CA GLY A 271 4.33 -5.95 10.68
C GLY A 271 5.69 -5.40 10.24
N GLU A 272 6.49 -4.96 11.21
CA GLU A 272 7.79 -4.32 11.00
C GLU A 272 8.72 -5.17 10.14
N LYS A 273 8.85 -6.47 10.46
CA LYS A 273 9.70 -7.40 9.71
C LYS A 273 9.29 -7.56 8.25
N LEU A 274 7.99 -7.56 7.96
CA LEU A 274 7.51 -7.68 6.59
C LEU A 274 7.82 -6.41 5.80
N ILE A 275 7.57 -5.24 6.40
CA ILE A 275 7.90 -3.95 5.76
C ILE A 275 9.41 -3.84 5.51
N ASP A 276 10.24 -4.13 6.52
CA ASP A 276 11.70 -4.10 6.39
C ASP A 276 12.21 -5.05 5.28
N THR A 277 11.57 -6.21 5.14
CA THR A 277 11.91 -7.17 4.07
C THR A 277 11.53 -6.66 2.69
N ILE A 278 10.37 -6.00 2.55
CA ILE A 278 9.95 -5.39 1.28
C ILE A 278 10.92 -4.25 0.91
N ILE A 279 11.29 -3.39 1.87
CA ILE A 279 12.27 -2.32 1.68
C ILE A 279 13.62 -2.89 1.25
N GLY A 280 14.12 -3.90 1.97
CA GLY A 280 15.38 -4.57 1.64
C GLY A 280 15.38 -5.17 0.24
N LEU A 281 14.27 -5.82 -0.16
CA LEU A 281 14.11 -6.32 -1.53
C LEU A 281 14.17 -5.18 -2.54
N CYS A 282 13.44 -4.08 -2.29
CA CYS A 282 13.44 -2.93 -3.18
C CYS A 282 14.85 -2.37 -3.38
N LEU A 283 15.60 -2.16 -2.29
CA LEU A 283 16.97 -1.63 -2.32
C LEU A 283 17.94 -2.56 -3.08
N GLN A 284 17.89 -3.87 -2.79
CA GLN A 284 18.70 -4.86 -3.51
C GLN A 284 18.40 -4.85 -5.01
N SER A 285 17.11 -4.74 -5.35
CA SER A 285 16.65 -4.73 -6.74
C SER A 285 17.03 -3.41 -7.45
N ALA A 286 16.92 -2.27 -6.77
CA ALA A 286 17.24 -0.96 -7.32
C ALA A 286 18.73 -0.81 -7.67
N ASN A 287 19.63 -1.42 -6.88
CA ASN A 287 21.07 -1.40 -7.09
C ASN A 287 21.58 -2.29 -8.25
N CYS A 288 20.71 -3.08 -8.87
CA CYS A 288 21.09 -3.91 -10.03
C CYS A 288 21.25 -3.04 -11.28
N LYS A 289 22.49 -2.85 -11.77
CA LYS A 289 22.85 -1.95 -12.89
C LYS A 289 22.09 -2.16 -14.21
N ASN A 290 21.43 -3.30 -14.40
CA ASN A 290 20.55 -3.56 -15.54
C ASN A 290 19.43 -4.54 -15.16
N GLU A 291 18.32 -4.51 -15.91
CA GLU A 291 17.14 -5.35 -15.67
C GLU A 291 17.45 -6.86 -15.79
N SER A 292 18.47 -7.23 -16.58
CA SER A 292 18.97 -8.60 -16.66
C SER A 292 19.64 -9.09 -15.36
N SER A 293 20.25 -8.19 -14.57
CA SER A 293 20.78 -8.51 -13.23
C SER A 293 19.68 -8.62 -12.18
N LEU A 294 18.66 -7.76 -12.25
CA LEU A 294 17.43 -7.85 -11.43
C LEU A 294 16.79 -9.24 -11.58
N PHE A 295 16.73 -9.71 -12.82
CA PHE A 295 16.20 -11.01 -13.17
C PHE A 295 17.07 -12.17 -12.70
N ARG A 296 18.41 -12.02 -12.66
CA ARG A 296 19.31 -13.00 -12.03
C ARG A 296 19.08 -13.08 -10.52
N VAL A 297 18.86 -11.96 -9.84
CA VAL A 297 18.49 -11.94 -8.41
C VAL A 297 17.15 -12.64 -8.21
N TYR A 298 16.13 -12.31 -9.01
CA TYR A 298 14.82 -12.94 -8.92
C TYR A 298 14.82 -14.44 -9.28
N ARG A 299 15.63 -14.87 -10.26
CA ARG A 299 15.84 -16.29 -10.59
C ARG A 299 16.66 -17.02 -9.53
N ALA A 300 17.73 -16.42 -9.00
CA ALA A 300 18.54 -17.03 -7.95
C ALA A 300 17.69 -17.28 -6.70
N LEU A 301 16.84 -16.31 -6.32
CA LEU A 301 15.88 -16.47 -5.22
C LEU A 301 14.81 -17.54 -5.51
N LYS A 302 14.44 -17.76 -6.78
CA LYS A 302 13.53 -18.83 -7.22
C LYS A 302 14.19 -20.22 -7.18
N SER A 303 15.45 -20.34 -7.64
CA SER A 303 16.21 -21.58 -7.65
C SER A 303 16.54 -22.05 -6.22
N PHE A 304 16.99 -21.14 -5.36
CA PHE A 304 17.30 -21.41 -3.95
C PHE A 304 16.10 -21.99 -3.18
N LYS A 305 14.88 -21.58 -3.51
CA LYS A 305 13.66 -22.08 -2.86
C LYS A 305 13.14 -23.38 -3.47
N LYS A 306 13.44 -23.66 -4.74
CA LYS A 306 13.12 -24.94 -5.37
C LYS A 306 13.95 -26.07 -4.74
N GLU A 307 15.19 -25.79 -4.38
CA GLU A 307 16.06 -26.72 -3.64
C GLU A 307 15.58 -26.97 -2.20
N GLN A 308 15.05 -25.96 -1.50
CA GLN A 308 14.49 -26.12 -0.15
C GLN A 308 13.10 -26.79 -0.09
N GLN A 309 12.39 -26.91 -1.21
CA GLN A 309 11.11 -27.65 -1.28
C GLN A 309 11.28 -29.09 -1.76
N LEU A 310 12.46 -29.44 -2.26
CA LEU A 310 12.83 -30.78 -2.74
C LEU A 310 13.74 -31.53 -1.74
N ALA A 311 14.13 -30.87 -0.63
CA ALA A 311 14.83 -31.43 0.52
C ALA A 311 13.87 -31.55 1.71
#